data_AF-A0A5C6ZPM7-F1
#
_entry.id   AF-A0A5C6ZPM7-F1
#
_cell.length_a   1.000
_cell.length_b   1.000
_cell.length_c   1.000
_cell.angle_alpha   90.00
_cell.angle_beta   90.00
_cell.angle_gamma   90.00
#
_symmetry.space_group_name_H-M   'P 1'
#
loop_
_entity.id
_entity.type
_entity.pdbx_description
1 polymer ?
#
loop_
_entity_poly.entity_id
_entity_poly.type
_entity_poly.pdbx_seq_one_letter_code
_entity_poly.pdbx_strand_id
1 'polypeptide(L)'
;MINATNLMNMKIEHLEERITDYKESIKGVVDKKVQWNDLIKPLLHKTLKEITVQYELGWRVQELNWIHNNEALNISFDSFPKDLIDCTNQIPAFQFIPGGALVFSQTYSGDVFIFILFPEIDSLPTENNITEIGLFNPIDITEKLVIEKVDEFLKEMIQWELPNKPRKLGFSQSS
;
A
#
# COMPACT_ATOMS: atom_id res chain seq x y z
N MET A 1 -58.26 11.53 -24.85
CA MET A 1 -57.11 12.46 -24.87
C MET A 1 -56.43 12.37 -23.52
N ILE A 2 -55.29 11.69 -23.47
CA ILE A 2 -54.43 11.66 -22.28
C ILE A 2 -53.61 12.95 -22.36
N ASN A 3 -53.74 13.84 -21.37
CA ASN A 3 -53.01 15.11 -21.32
C ASN A 3 -51.50 14.84 -21.39
N ALA A 4 -50.83 15.36 -22.42
CA ALA A 4 -49.37 15.29 -22.58
C ALA A 4 -48.62 15.90 -21.37
N THR A 5 -49.29 16.75 -20.61
CA THR A 5 -48.79 17.36 -19.36
C THR A 5 -48.63 16.35 -18.22
N ASN A 6 -49.36 15.22 -18.23
CA ASN A 6 -49.23 14.16 -17.22
C ASN A 6 -48.16 13.11 -17.57
N LEU A 7 -47.58 13.16 -18.77
CA LEU A 7 -46.45 12.30 -19.18
C LEU A 7 -45.08 12.96 -18.93
N MET A 8 -45.00 14.29 -18.94
CA MET A 8 -43.78 15.04 -18.56
C MET A 8 -43.53 15.09 -17.05
N ASN A 9 -44.50 14.69 -16.24
CA ASN A 9 -44.37 14.53 -14.78
C ASN A 9 -43.86 13.12 -14.38
N MET A 10 -43.32 12.36 -15.34
CA MET A 10 -42.60 11.11 -15.05
C MET A 10 -41.29 11.46 -14.32
N LYS A 11 -41.43 11.63 -13.00
CA LYS A 11 -40.44 11.90 -11.95
C LYS A 11 -38.97 11.92 -12.40
N ILE A 12 -38.51 13.12 -12.78
CA ILE A 12 -37.08 13.48 -12.79
C ILE A 12 -36.52 13.44 -11.35
N GLU A 13 -37.37 13.38 -10.31
CA GLU A 13 -36.99 13.27 -8.90
C GLU A 13 -35.95 12.16 -8.63
N HIS A 14 -36.12 10.96 -9.22
CA HIS A 14 -35.14 9.88 -9.06
C HIS A 14 -33.79 10.18 -9.73
N LEU A 15 -33.76 11.07 -10.73
CA LEU A 15 -32.53 11.54 -11.34
C LEU A 15 -31.90 12.68 -10.52
N GLU A 16 -32.71 13.55 -9.90
CA GLU A 16 -32.23 14.63 -9.02
C GLU A 16 -31.53 14.09 -7.77
N GLU A 17 -32.09 13.05 -7.14
CA GLU A 17 -31.45 12.32 -6.04
C GLU A 17 -30.10 11.76 -6.48
N ARG A 18 -30.05 11.02 -7.60
CA ARG A 18 -28.80 10.45 -8.11
C ARG A 18 -27.77 11.50 -8.54
N ILE A 19 -28.21 12.64 -9.07
CA ILE A 19 -27.31 13.77 -9.39
C ILE A 19 -26.72 14.35 -8.10
N THR A 20 -27.51 14.46 -7.04
CA THR A 20 -27.07 14.95 -5.74
C THR A 20 -26.06 13.99 -5.13
N ASP A 21 -26.39 12.70 -5.05
CA ASP A 21 -25.49 11.65 -4.56
C ASP A 21 -24.16 11.62 -5.32
N TYR A 22 -24.21 11.77 -6.65
CA TYR A 22 -23.01 11.79 -7.47
C TYR A 22 -22.12 13.00 -7.16
N LYS A 23 -22.69 14.20 -7.02
CA LYS A 23 -21.95 15.40 -6.62
C LYS A 23 -21.34 15.24 -5.23
N GLU A 24 -22.08 14.68 -4.29
CA GLU A 24 -21.58 14.39 -2.94
C GLU A 24 -20.44 13.37 -2.95
N SER A 25 -20.52 12.34 -3.80
CA SER A 25 -19.45 11.35 -3.97
C SER A 25 -18.16 11.99 -4.49
N ILE A 26 -18.25 12.89 -5.49
CA ILE A 26 -17.08 13.62 -6.01
C ILE A 26 -16.49 14.49 -4.91
N LYS A 27 -17.33 15.21 -4.17
CA LYS A 27 -16.88 16.05 -3.05
C LYS A 27 -16.15 15.21 -1.99
N GLY A 28 -16.70 14.05 -1.62
CA GLY A 28 -16.05 13.12 -0.69
C GLY A 28 -14.68 12.64 -1.18
N VAL A 29 -14.53 12.34 -2.48
CA VAL A 29 -13.23 11.98 -3.07
C VAL A 29 -12.25 13.15 -3.01
N VAL A 30 -12.69 14.37 -3.33
CA VAL A 30 -11.85 15.57 -3.25
C VAL A 30 -11.39 15.83 -1.82
N ASP A 31 -12.30 15.74 -0.84
CA ASP A 31 -11.99 15.96 0.57
C ASP A 31 -10.95 14.94 1.08
N LYS A 32 -11.08 13.66 0.70
CA LYS A 32 -10.09 12.62 1.00
C LYS A 32 -8.72 12.92 0.37
N LYS A 33 -8.71 13.39 -0.88
CA LYS A 33 -7.46 13.74 -1.58
C LYS A 33 -6.75 14.94 -0.95
N VAL A 34 -7.52 15.92 -0.46
CA VAL A 34 -6.98 17.05 0.32
C VAL A 34 -6.40 16.55 1.65
N GLN A 35 -7.13 15.70 2.39
CA GLN A 35 -6.63 15.12 3.65
C GLN A 35 -5.33 14.34 3.45
N TRP A 36 -5.21 13.56 2.38
CA TRP A 36 -3.97 12.87 2.04
C TRP A 36 -2.79 13.84 1.91
N ASN A 37 -2.94 14.89 1.11
CA ASN A 37 -1.86 15.84 0.82
C ASN A 37 -1.47 16.67 2.05
N ASP A 38 -2.46 17.18 2.77
CA ASP A 38 -2.25 18.18 3.81
C ASP A 38 -1.89 17.55 5.16
N LEU A 39 -2.32 16.31 5.41
CA LEU A 39 -2.21 15.67 6.73
C LEU A 39 -1.49 14.32 6.66
N ILE A 40 -1.97 13.39 5.85
CA ILE A 40 -1.55 11.99 5.94
C ILE A 40 -0.15 11.78 5.36
N LYS A 41 0.15 12.34 4.19
CA LYS A 41 1.47 12.21 3.58
C LYS A 41 2.57 12.84 4.45
N PRO A 42 2.41 14.06 5.01
CA PRO A 42 3.33 14.60 6.02
C PRO A 42 3.48 13.72 7.26
N LEU A 43 2.38 13.17 7.80
CA LEU A 43 2.39 12.26 8.93
C LEU A 43 3.21 11.01 8.63
N LEU A 44 2.92 10.33 7.52
CA LEU A 44 3.62 9.12 7.08
C LEU A 44 5.12 9.40 6.91
N HIS A 45 5.47 10.49 6.21
CA HIS A 45 6.85 10.84 5.96
C HIS A 45 7.61 11.15 7.26
N LYS A 46 6.97 11.83 8.22
CA LYS A 46 7.55 12.08 9.54
C LYS A 46 7.76 10.77 10.31
N THR A 47 6.70 9.99 10.51
CA THR A 47 6.75 8.75 11.32
C THR A 47 7.72 7.73 10.73
N LEU A 48 7.68 7.49 9.41
CA LEU A 48 8.60 6.55 8.78
C LEU A 48 10.05 7.02 8.86
N LYS A 49 10.33 8.32 8.72
CA LYS A 49 11.69 8.85 8.89
C LYS A 49 12.19 8.70 10.32
N GLU A 50 11.35 8.98 11.32
CA GLU A 50 11.69 8.78 12.73
C GLU A 50 12.06 7.32 13.00
N ILE A 51 11.32 6.37 12.44
CA ILE A 51 11.64 4.94 12.50
C ILE A 51 13.01 4.65 11.87
N THR A 52 13.31 5.15 10.67
CA THR A 52 14.62 4.90 10.02
C THR A 52 15.80 5.49 10.78
N VAL A 53 15.59 6.57 11.55
CA VAL A 53 16.63 7.19 12.36
C VAL A 53 16.83 6.43 13.67
N GLN A 54 15.76 5.89 14.25
CA GLN A 54 15.83 5.13 15.50
C GLN A 54 16.40 3.71 15.31
N TYR A 55 16.17 3.10 14.14
CA TYR A 55 16.55 1.71 13.87
C TYR A 55 17.34 1.61 12.56
N GLU A 56 18.66 1.40 12.68
CA GLU A 56 19.58 1.32 11.54
C GLU A 56 19.52 -0.03 10.79
N LEU A 57 18.35 -0.36 10.21
CA LEU A 57 18.14 -1.61 9.46
C LEU A 57 18.40 -1.47 7.94
N GLY A 58 19.05 -0.38 7.51
CA GLY A 58 19.32 -0.11 6.10
C GLY A 58 18.09 0.25 5.28
N TRP A 59 17.09 0.86 5.93
CA TRP A 59 15.83 1.26 5.33
C TRP A 59 15.89 2.63 4.66
N ARG A 60 15.00 2.83 3.68
CA ARG A 60 14.80 4.10 2.99
C ARG A 60 13.31 4.40 2.86
N VAL A 61 12.96 5.66 3.08
CA VAL A 61 11.63 6.21 2.81
C VAL A 61 11.64 6.89 1.45
N GLN A 62 10.64 6.61 0.60
CA GLN A 62 10.55 7.19 -0.74
C GLN A 62 9.14 7.65 -1.06
N GLU A 63 9.04 8.80 -1.72
CA GLU A 63 7.84 9.19 -2.44
C GLU A 63 7.88 8.59 -3.85
N LEU A 64 6.80 7.93 -4.22
CA LEU A 64 6.61 7.33 -5.53
C LEU A 64 5.50 8.09 -6.24
N ASN A 65 5.85 8.71 -7.37
CA ASN A 65 4.91 9.39 -8.23
C ASN A 65 4.75 8.53 -9.49
N TRP A 66 3.73 7.66 -9.50
CA TRP A 66 3.42 6.85 -10.67
C TRP A 66 2.63 7.69 -11.69
N ILE A 67 2.70 7.29 -12.96
CA ILE A 67 1.99 7.98 -14.06
C ILE A 67 0.49 7.98 -13.75
N HIS A 68 -0.16 9.15 -13.86
CA HIS A 68 -1.58 9.42 -13.55
C HIS A 68 -1.97 9.72 -12.08
N ASN A 69 -1.08 10.30 -11.28
CA ASN A 69 -1.41 10.92 -9.98
C ASN A 69 -1.72 9.95 -8.82
N ASN A 70 -1.34 8.67 -8.93
CA ASN A 70 -1.27 7.82 -7.74
C ASN A 70 0.03 8.13 -7.00
N GLU A 71 -0.09 9.02 -6.03
CA GLU A 71 0.98 9.30 -5.08
C GLU A 71 1.05 8.16 -4.07
N ALA A 72 2.26 7.67 -3.85
CA ALA A 72 2.52 6.71 -2.79
C ALA A 72 3.73 7.12 -1.98
N LEU A 73 3.76 6.66 -0.74
CA LEU A 73 4.94 6.72 0.12
C LEU A 73 5.24 5.29 0.56
N ASN A 74 6.52 4.91 0.54
CA ASN A 74 6.93 3.60 1.02
C ASN A 74 8.09 3.69 2.02
N ILE A 75 8.26 2.61 2.77
CA ILE A 75 9.50 2.27 3.46
C ILE A 75 9.97 0.92 2.92
N SER A 76 11.24 0.82 2.55
CA SER A 76 11.81 -0.38 1.94
C SER A 76 13.22 -0.67 2.45
N PHE A 77 13.66 -1.93 2.36
CA PHE A 77 15.07 -2.24 2.56
C PHE A 77 15.89 -1.84 1.34
N ASP A 78 16.88 -0.97 1.55
CA ASP A 78 17.73 -0.41 0.50
C ASP A 78 19.19 -0.88 0.64
N SER A 79 19.62 -1.15 1.87
CA SER A 79 20.99 -1.60 2.18
C SER A 79 21.00 -2.62 3.30
N PHE A 80 22.11 -3.36 3.39
CA PHE A 80 22.30 -4.34 4.45
C PHE A 80 22.53 -3.64 5.81
N PRO A 81 21.96 -4.14 6.92
CA PRO A 81 22.17 -3.56 8.25
C PRO A 81 23.65 -3.49 8.62
N LYS A 82 24.12 -2.30 9.00
CA LYS A 82 25.55 -2.07 9.24
C LYS A 82 26.13 -2.93 10.36
N ASP A 83 25.35 -3.13 11.41
CA ASP A 83 25.76 -3.91 12.59
C ASP A 83 25.93 -5.41 12.28
N LEU A 84 25.48 -5.87 11.10
CA LEU A 84 25.62 -7.25 10.66
C LEU A 84 26.71 -7.45 9.61
N ILE A 85 27.42 -6.38 9.18
CA ILE A 85 28.43 -6.45 8.10
C ILE A 85 29.52 -7.49 8.42
N ASP A 86 29.90 -7.65 9.68
CA ASP A 86 30.91 -8.64 10.07
C ASP A 86 30.45 -10.09 9.87
N CYS A 87 29.13 -10.34 9.81
CA CYS A 87 28.57 -11.65 9.50
C CYS A 87 28.74 -12.00 8.01
N THR A 88 28.70 -11.02 7.10
CA THR A 88 28.80 -11.28 5.65
C THR A 88 30.22 -11.63 5.23
N ASN A 89 31.24 -11.17 5.98
CA ASN A 89 32.63 -11.55 5.77
C ASN A 89 32.90 -13.05 5.96
N GLN A 90 31.97 -13.78 6.60
CA GLN A 90 32.05 -15.22 6.80
C GLN A 90 31.53 -16.03 5.59
N ILE A 91 30.78 -15.40 4.68
CA ILE A 91 30.17 -16.04 3.52
C ILE A 91 30.46 -15.19 2.28
N PRO A 92 31.52 -15.51 1.51
CA PRO A 92 31.93 -14.74 0.33
C PRO A 92 30.85 -14.63 -0.78
N ALA A 93 29.84 -15.49 -0.75
CA ALA A 93 28.73 -15.52 -1.71
C ALA A 93 27.43 -14.90 -1.16
N PHE A 94 27.44 -14.30 0.04
CA PHE A 94 26.23 -13.68 0.59
C PHE A 94 25.85 -12.46 -0.24
N GLN A 95 24.66 -12.48 -0.82
CA GLN A 95 24.05 -11.36 -1.51
C GLN A 95 22.82 -10.93 -0.72
N PHE A 96 22.88 -9.75 -0.12
CA PHE A 96 21.68 -9.09 0.38
C PHE A 96 20.72 -8.85 -0.78
N ILE A 97 19.45 -9.20 -0.59
CA ILE A 97 18.40 -8.98 -1.59
C ILE A 97 17.68 -7.68 -1.21
N PRO A 98 18.04 -6.53 -1.81
CA PRO A 98 17.28 -5.31 -1.61
C PRO A 98 15.89 -5.48 -2.20
N GLY A 99 14.93 -4.72 -1.68
CA GLY A 99 13.51 -4.95 -1.95
C GLY A 99 12.76 -5.17 -0.65
N GLY A 100 11.51 -5.63 -0.73
CA GLY A 100 10.66 -5.63 0.46
C GLY A 100 10.22 -4.21 0.76
N ALA A 101 8.97 -3.86 0.46
CA ALA A 101 8.47 -2.51 0.69
C ALA A 101 7.08 -2.55 1.30
N LEU A 102 6.87 -1.79 2.37
CA LEU A 102 5.55 -1.40 2.82
C LEU A 102 5.13 -0.13 2.08
N VAL A 103 4.03 -0.19 1.35
CA VAL A 103 3.56 0.90 0.47
C VAL A 103 2.22 1.43 0.96
N PHE A 104 2.13 2.75 1.08
CA PHE A 104 0.90 3.51 1.30
C PHE A 104 0.58 4.27 0.03
N SER A 105 -0.46 3.87 -0.70
CA SER A 105 -0.79 4.41 -2.01
C SER A 105 -2.18 5.04 -2.01
N GLN A 106 -2.29 6.31 -2.41
CA GLN A 106 -3.59 6.94 -2.60
C GLN A 106 -4.27 6.36 -3.86
N THR A 107 -5.50 5.89 -3.72
CA THR A 107 -6.30 5.39 -4.83
C THR A 107 -7.07 6.52 -5.53
N TYR A 108 -7.76 6.17 -6.62
CA TYR A 108 -8.64 7.12 -7.32
C TYR A 108 -9.80 7.61 -6.43
N SER A 109 -10.29 6.78 -5.49
CA SER A 109 -11.35 7.16 -4.55
C SER A 109 -10.87 8.08 -3.43
N GLY A 110 -9.56 8.34 -3.36
CA GLY A 110 -8.93 9.10 -2.29
C GLY A 110 -8.66 8.28 -1.03
N ASP A 111 -9.08 7.01 -1.00
CA ASP A 111 -8.68 6.07 0.06
C ASP A 111 -7.21 5.70 -0.07
N VAL A 112 -6.62 5.17 0.99
CA VAL A 112 -5.22 4.75 1.04
C VAL A 112 -5.16 3.24 1.06
N PHE A 113 -4.60 2.66 0.01
CA PHE A 113 -4.33 1.25 -0.09
C PHE A 113 -2.95 0.93 0.49
N ILE A 114 -2.91 0.03 1.45
CA ILE A 114 -1.70 -0.40 2.13
C ILE A 114 -1.40 -1.84 1.73
N PHE A 115 -0.18 -2.10 1.29
CA PHE A 115 0.27 -3.43 0.86
C PHE A 115 1.78 -3.59 1.03
N ILE A 116 2.22 -4.84 1.07
CA ILE A 116 3.62 -5.24 1.12
C ILE A 116 4.02 -5.77 -0.25
N LEU A 117 5.12 -5.28 -0.79
CA LEU A 117 5.83 -5.86 -1.94
C LEU A 117 6.99 -6.69 -1.43
N PHE A 118 7.07 -7.98 -1.76
CA PHE A 118 8.23 -8.81 -1.43
C PHE A 118 9.38 -8.57 -2.41
N PRO A 119 10.65 -8.82 -2.00
CA PRO A 119 11.77 -8.75 -2.92
C PRO A 119 11.60 -9.70 -4.12
N GLU A 120 11.97 -9.25 -5.31
CA GLU A 120 11.99 -10.10 -6.51
C GLU A 120 13.27 -10.95 -6.51
N ILE A 121 13.12 -12.26 -6.72
CA ILE A 121 14.22 -13.21 -6.86
C ILE A 121 14.07 -13.89 -8.22
N ASP A 122 15.10 -13.82 -9.07
CA ASP A 122 15.14 -14.37 -10.43
C ASP A 122 14.73 -15.86 -10.54
N SER A 123 14.81 -16.61 -9.43
CA SER A 123 14.56 -18.06 -9.36
C SER A 123 13.16 -18.45 -8.86
N LEU A 124 12.30 -17.48 -8.48
CA LEU A 124 10.95 -17.75 -7.99
C LEU A 124 9.88 -17.22 -8.95
N PRO A 125 8.80 -17.98 -9.20
CA PRO A 125 7.69 -17.48 -10.01
C PRO A 125 7.08 -16.22 -9.37
N THR A 126 6.89 -15.18 -10.19
CA THR A 126 6.40 -13.84 -9.81
C THR A 126 4.95 -13.83 -9.29
N GLU A 127 4.27 -14.98 -9.29
CA GLU A 127 2.89 -15.11 -8.81
C GLU A 127 2.85 -14.90 -7.28
N ASN A 128 2.21 -13.79 -6.87
CA ASN A 128 1.95 -13.36 -5.49
C ASN A 128 3.13 -12.70 -4.74
N ASN A 129 3.84 -11.76 -5.38
CA ASN A 129 4.81 -10.88 -4.70
C ASN A 129 4.17 -9.71 -3.93
N ILE A 130 2.84 -9.70 -3.77
CA ILE A 130 2.10 -8.65 -3.06
C ILE A 130 1.25 -9.30 -1.97
N THR A 131 1.34 -8.79 -0.75
CA THR A 131 0.37 -9.04 0.32
C THR A 131 -0.44 -7.78 0.58
N GLU A 132 -1.75 -7.85 0.37
CA GLU A 132 -2.66 -6.75 0.67
C GLU A 132 -2.88 -6.66 2.18
N ILE A 133 -2.70 -5.47 2.75
CA ILE A 133 -3.01 -5.20 4.15
C ILE A 133 -4.44 -4.65 4.28
N GLY A 134 -4.82 -3.73 3.39
CA GLY A 134 -6.19 -3.22 3.34
C GLY A 134 -6.34 -1.84 2.71
N LEU A 135 -7.59 -1.37 2.65
CA LEU A 135 -8.00 -0.06 2.16
C LEU A 135 -8.55 0.77 3.31
N PHE A 136 -8.00 1.96 3.51
CA PHE A 136 -8.30 2.82 4.66
C PHE A 136 -8.77 4.20 4.20
N ASN A 137 -9.71 4.79 4.95
CA ASN A 137 -9.98 6.21 4.80
C ASN A 137 -8.76 7.01 5.31
N PRO A 138 -8.34 8.09 4.63
CA PRO A 138 -7.21 8.90 5.06
C PRO A 138 -7.29 9.32 6.54
N ILE A 139 -8.48 9.73 7.00
CA ILE A 139 -8.67 10.21 8.38
C ILE A 139 -8.37 9.15 9.45
N ASP A 140 -8.48 7.87 9.10
CA ASP A 140 -8.24 6.76 10.02
C ASP A 140 -6.74 6.42 10.15
N ILE A 141 -5.89 7.02 9.30
CA ILE A 141 -4.44 6.82 9.35
C ILE A 141 -3.84 7.70 10.44
N THR A 142 -3.57 7.05 11.56
CA THR A 142 -2.88 7.64 12.71
C THR A 142 -1.44 7.17 12.77
N GLU A 143 -0.59 7.90 13.49
CA GLU A 143 0.80 7.48 13.79
C GLU A 143 0.86 6.05 14.35
N LYS A 144 -0.08 5.71 15.24
CA LYS A 144 -0.21 4.37 15.81
C LYS A 144 -0.43 3.31 14.72
N LEU A 145 -1.34 3.55 13.79
CA LEU A 145 -1.60 2.64 12.69
C LEU A 145 -0.35 2.45 11.82
N VAL A 146 0.37 3.54 11.53
CA VAL A 146 1.62 3.48 10.74
C VAL A 146 2.65 2.58 11.40
N ILE A 147 2.85 2.74 12.71
CA ILE A 147 3.77 1.90 13.50
C ILE A 147 3.31 0.43 13.49
N GLU A 148 2.01 0.17 13.69
CA GLU A 148 1.44 -1.19 13.61
C GLU A 148 1.68 -1.83 12.24
N LYS A 149 1.59 -1.07 11.15
CA LYS A 149 1.85 -1.58 9.79
C LYS A 149 3.33 -1.82 9.51
N VAL A 150 4.23 -1.05 10.11
CA VAL A 150 5.68 -1.33 10.05
C VAL A 150 6.02 -2.60 10.82
N ASP A 151 5.41 -2.83 11.98
CA ASP A 151 5.56 -4.09 12.74
C ASP A 151 5.03 -5.30 11.95
N GLU A 152 3.86 -5.17 11.33
CA GLU A 152 3.28 -6.21 10.46
C GLU A 152 4.20 -6.49 9.25
N PHE A 153 4.73 -5.45 8.60
CA PHE A 153 5.71 -5.59 7.52
C PHE A 153 6.96 -6.35 7.96
N LEU A 154 7.55 -6.00 9.10
CA LEU A 154 8.70 -6.71 9.67
C LEU A 154 8.40 -8.20 9.91
N LYS A 155 7.23 -8.52 10.45
CA LYS A 155 6.82 -9.91 10.69
C LYS A 155 6.75 -10.72 9.40
N GLU A 156 6.19 -10.15 8.33
CA GLU A 156 6.14 -10.81 7.03
C GLU A 156 7.53 -11.00 6.42
N MET A 157 8.42 -10.02 6.56
CA MET A 157 9.80 -10.11 6.06
C MET A 157 10.62 -11.14 6.82
N ILE A 158 10.47 -11.24 8.14
CA ILE A 158 11.11 -12.27 8.95
C ILE A 158 10.63 -13.67 8.52
N GLN A 159 9.33 -13.84 8.27
CA GLN A 159 8.79 -15.10 7.78
C GLN A 159 9.31 -15.45 6.38
N TRP A 160 9.53 -14.45 5.52
CA TRP A 160 10.06 -14.63 4.18
C TRP A 160 11.54 -15.04 4.17
N GLU A 161 12.37 -14.44 5.04
CA GLU A 161 13.81 -14.74 5.17
C GLU A 161 14.08 -16.14 5.77
N LEU A 162 13.21 -16.62 6.64
CA LEU A 162 13.37 -17.93 7.25
C LEU A 162 12.90 -19.05 6.29
N PRO A 163 13.63 -20.17 6.16
CA PRO A 163 13.26 -21.24 5.24
C PRO A 163 11.85 -21.75 5.52
N ASN A 164 10.94 -21.49 4.58
CA ASN A 164 9.54 -21.86 4.67
C ASN A 164 9.39 -23.38 4.88
N LYS A 165 8.52 -23.76 5.83
CA LYS A 165 7.83 -25.07 5.79
C LYS A 165 7.36 -25.33 4.36
N PRO A 166 7.50 -26.55 3.82
CA PRO A 166 7.26 -26.82 2.41
C PRO A 166 5.88 -26.31 1.98
N ARG A 167 5.85 -25.30 1.09
CA ARG A 167 4.66 -25.02 0.29
C ARG A 167 4.34 -26.33 -0.41
N LYS A 168 3.15 -26.90 -0.18
CA LYS A 168 2.70 -28.09 -0.90
C LYS A 168 2.79 -27.79 -2.39
N LEU A 169 3.81 -28.34 -3.05
CA LEU A 169 3.89 -28.42 -4.49
C LEU A 169 2.71 -29.28 -4.93
N GLY A 170 1.63 -28.63 -5.34
CA GLY A 170 0.51 -29.28 -5.99
C GLY A 170 0.95 -29.74 -7.36
N PHE A 171 1.60 -30.90 -7.44
CA PHE A 171 1.74 -31.62 -8.69
C PHE A 171 0.36 -32.19 -9.06
N SER A 172 -0.40 -31.49 -9.91
CA SER A 172 -1.37 -32.16 -10.77
C SER A 172 -0.65 -32.58 -12.05
N GLN A 173 -0.06 -33.77 -12.05
CA GLN A 173 0.19 -34.48 -13.31
C GLN A 173 -1.17 -35.00 -13.79
N SER A 174 -1.71 -34.38 -14.83
CA SER A 174 -2.73 -35.02 -15.66
C SER A 174 -2.02 -35.85 -16.73
N SER A 175 -2.09 -37.17 -16.56
CA SER A 175 -1.86 -38.16 -17.63
C SER A 175 -3.02 -38.17 -18.63
#